data_AF-S2S3J7-F1
#
_entry.id   AF-S2S3J7-F1
#
_cell.length_a   1.000
_cell.length_b   1.000
_cell.length_c   1.000
_cell.angle_alpha   90.00
_cell.angle_beta   90.00
_cell.angle_gamma   90.00
#
_symmetry.space_group_name_H-M   'P 1'
#
loop_
_entity.id
_entity.type
_entity.pdbx_description
1 polymer ?
#
loop_
_entity_poly.entity_id
_entity_poly.type
_entity_poly.pdbx_seq_one_letter_code
_entity_poly.pdbx_strand_id
1 'polypeptide(L)'
;MPGMMDTILNIGLNDQTVVALAKLTNDPRFAYDSYRRLLAMFGNVVYGLSEKAFDDVLTTMKRDKGYASDLDLTTTDLQAIIAAFKQLYEQAGKTFPQAPKDQMLAAIAAVFESWNNHRAVIYRRENQIPEDLGTAVNIQTMVFGNAGEDSGTGVAFTRDPATGERALFGEYLLNAQGEDVVSGVRTPQPVAVLQAQMPAVYD
;
A
#
# COMPACT_ATOMS: atom_id res chain seq x y z
N MET A 1 -16.90 -0.33 -8.53
CA MET A 1 -16.42 0.90 -7.85
C MET A 1 -14.90 1.04 -8.02
N PRO A 2 -14.37 1.28 -9.23
CA PRO A 2 -12.94 1.51 -9.41
C PRO A 2 -12.50 2.80 -8.69
N GLY A 3 -11.39 2.75 -7.93
CA GLY A 3 -10.83 3.91 -7.25
C GLY A 3 -11.64 4.46 -6.05
N MET A 4 -12.55 3.64 -5.51
CA MET A 4 -13.47 4.02 -4.42
C MET A 4 -13.33 3.16 -3.16
N MET A 5 -12.53 2.09 -3.21
CA MET A 5 -12.32 1.17 -2.10
C MET A 5 -10.87 1.27 -1.64
N ASP A 6 -10.70 1.55 -0.35
CA ASP A 6 -9.39 1.59 0.27
C ASP A 6 -8.85 0.18 0.45
N THR A 7 -7.54 0.02 0.23
CA THR A 7 -6.81 -1.23 0.43
C THR A 7 -5.79 -1.02 1.53
N ILE A 8 -5.75 -1.92 2.52
CA ILE A 8 -4.74 -1.90 3.57
C ILE A 8 -3.87 -3.15 3.42
N LEU A 9 -2.60 -2.94 3.09
CA LEU A 9 -1.63 -4.02 2.96
C LEU A 9 -0.89 -4.26 4.29
N ASN A 10 -0.23 -5.42 4.39
CA ASN A 10 0.69 -5.78 5.47
C ASN A 10 0.06 -5.92 6.87
N ILE A 11 -1.28 -6.04 6.98
CA ILE A 11 -1.96 -6.32 8.26
C ILE A 11 -1.31 -7.52 8.96
N GLY A 12 -1.03 -7.36 10.25
CA GLY A 12 -0.29 -8.31 11.08
C GLY A 12 1.13 -7.88 11.42
N LEU A 13 1.66 -6.82 10.77
CA LEU A 13 2.92 -6.21 11.23
C LEU A 13 2.73 -5.42 12.52
N ASN A 14 3.67 -5.62 13.42
CA ASN A 14 3.79 -4.97 14.72
C ASN A 14 5.27 -4.96 15.14
N ASP A 15 5.56 -4.45 16.33
CA ASP A 15 6.95 -4.27 16.80
C ASP A 15 7.73 -5.59 16.92
N GLN A 16 7.05 -6.71 17.08
CA GLN A 16 7.64 -8.04 17.16
C GLN A 16 7.73 -8.72 15.79
N THR A 17 6.63 -8.69 15.02
CA THR A 17 6.54 -9.39 13.73
C THR A 17 7.36 -8.72 12.64
N VAL A 18 7.60 -7.40 12.72
CA VAL A 18 8.53 -6.71 11.80
C VAL A 18 9.96 -7.23 11.93
N VAL A 19 10.39 -7.54 13.16
CA VAL A 19 11.72 -8.11 13.41
C VAL A 19 11.80 -9.54 12.89
N ALA A 20 10.71 -10.31 13.02
CA ALA A 20 10.63 -11.65 12.45
C ALA A 20 10.66 -11.62 10.91
N LEU A 21 9.91 -10.71 10.29
CA LEU A 21 9.90 -10.51 8.84
C LEU A 21 11.30 -10.15 8.33
N ALA A 22 11.96 -9.18 8.97
CA ALA A 22 13.32 -8.76 8.65
C ALA A 22 14.33 -9.94 8.64
N LYS A 23 14.19 -10.86 9.61
CA LYS A 23 15.04 -12.06 9.69
C LYS A 23 14.69 -13.08 8.63
N LEU A 24 13.40 -13.31 8.38
CA LEU A 24 12.93 -14.29 7.40
C LEU A 24 13.31 -13.91 5.97
N THR A 25 13.28 -12.63 5.64
CA THR A 25 13.65 -12.14 4.30
C THR A 25 15.12 -11.81 4.16
N ASN A 26 15.89 -11.78 5.26
CA ASN A 26 17.23 -11.21 5.30
C ASN A 26 17.29 -9.78 4.74
N ASP A 27 16.19 -9.05 4.83
CA ASP A 27 16.05 -7.67 4.36
C ASP A 27 15.30 -6.85 5.42
N PRO A 28 16.04 -6.26 6.38
CA PRO A 28 15.42 -5.42 7.40
C PRO A 28 14.82 -4.16 6.81
N ARG A 29 15.41 -3.59 5.76
CA ARG A 29 14.88 -2.37 5.13
C ARG A 29 13.47 -2.62 4.60
N PHE A 30 13.28 -3.70 3.85
CA PHE A 30 11.96 -4.14 3.35
C PHE A 30 10.93 -4.31 4.48
N ALA A 31 11.32 -4.96 5.57
CA ALA A 31 10.39 -5.23 6.68
C ALA A 31 9.92 -3.94 7.36
N TYR A 32 10.84 -3.02 7.67
CA TYR A 32 10.49 -1.74 8.28
C TYR A 32 9.79 -0.79 7.29
N ASP A 33 10.11 -0.86 5.98
CA ASP A 33 9.35 -0.13 4.95
C ASP A 33 7.89 -0.60 4.90
N SER A 34 7.68 -1.92 4.91
CA SER A 34 6.34 -2.51 4.94
C SER A 34 5.57 -2.13 6.21
N TYR A 35 6.27 -2.02 7.35
CA TYR A 35 5.64 -1.63 8.62
C TYR A 35 5.28 -0.14 8.66
N ARG A 36 6.12 0.78 8.18
CA ARG A 36 5.73 2.20 8.10
C ARG A 36 4.54 2.40 7.16
N ARG A 37 4.48 1.65 6.04
CA ARG A 37 3.36 1.72 5.10
C ARG A 37 2.07 1.25 5.76
N LEU A 38 2.10 0.14 6.50
CA LEU A 38 0.95 -0.29 7.31
C LEU A 38 0.48 0.81 8.27
N LEU A 39 1.40 1.44 9.00
CA LEU A 39 1.06 2.50 9.95
C LEU A 39 0.38 3.69 9.28
N ALA A 40 0.86 4.12 8.10
CA ALA A 40 0.24 5.21 7.35
C ALA A 40 -1.16 4.81 6.83
N MET A 41 -1.25 3.70 6.09
CA MET A 41 -2.50 3.20 5.51
C MET A 41 -3.56 2.94 6.58
N PHE A 42 -3.20 2.21 7.65
CA PHE A 42 -4.12 1.91 8.73
C PHE A 42 -4.57 3.19 9.45
N GLY A 43 -3.65 4.13 9.68
CA GLY A 43 -3.94 5.38 10.37
C GLY A 43 -4.94 6.21 9.58
N ASN A 44 -4.73 6.31 8.28
CA ASN A 44 -5.62 7.03 7.38
C ASN A 44 -6.98 6.34 7.23
N VAL A 45 -6.99 5.07 6.84
CA VAL A 45 -8.23 4.35 6.47
C VAL A 45 -9.08 4.02 7.70
N VAL A 46 -8.46 3.59 8.80
CA VAL A 46 -9.20 3.10 9.98
C VAL A 46 -9.46 4.21 10.99
N TYR A 47 -8.51 5.13 11.18
CA TYR A 47 -8.62 6.19 12.18
C TYR A 47 -8.82 7.59 11.61
N GLY A 48 -8.87 7.74 10.28
CA GLY A 48 -9.06 9.04 9.63
C GLY A 48 -7.90 10.02 9.86
N LEU A 49 -6.70 9.50 10.17
CA LEU A 49 -5.51 10.34 10.35
C LEU A 49 -5.09 10.93 9.00
N SER A 50 -4.61 12.18 9.02
CA SER A 50 -4.22 12.90 7.81
C SER A 50 -3.05 12.20 7.11
N GLU A 51 -3.24 11.79 5.86
CA GLU A 51 -2.18 11.26 4.98
C GLU A 51 -1.01 12.25 4.89
N LYS A 52 -1.33 13.54 4.74
CA LYS A 52 -0.34 14.63 4.72
C LYS A 52 0.55 14.63 5.97
N ALA A 53 0.04 14.27 7.14
CA ALA A 53 0.87 14.23 8.35
C ALA A 53 1.94 13.14 8.29
N PHE A 54 1.62 11.98 7.71
CA PHE A 54 2.60 10.92 7.45
C PHE A 54 3.62 11.33 6.37
N ASP A 55 3.16 11.97 5.30
CA ASP A 55 4.02 12.49 4.23
C ASP A 55 4.97 13.59 4.71
N ASP A 56 4.51 14.46 5.60
CA ASP A 56 5.32 15.54 6.18
C ASP A 56 6.49 14.97 6.99
N VAL A 57 6.27 13.87 7.71
CA VAL A 57 7.34 13.16 8.45
C VAL A 57 8.38 12.58 7.48
N LEU A 58 7.94 11.93 6.39
CA LEU A 58 8.84 11.39 5.36
C LEU A 58 9.63 12.51 4.67
N THR A 59 8.93 13.57 4.26
CA THR A 59 9.52 14.74 3.60
C THR A 59 10.54 15.43 4.49
N THR A 60 10.23 15.60 5.77
CA THR A 60 11.15 16.20 6.75
C THR A 60 12.40 15.34 6.90
N MET A 61 12.25 14.02 7.07
CA MET A 61 13.40 13.14 7.20
C MET A 61 14.29 13.17 5.95
N LYS A 62 13.71 13.10 4.75
CA LYS A 62 14.46 13.18 3.49
C LYS A 62 15.19 14.51 3.36
N ARG A 63 14.54 15.63 3.65
CA ARG A 63 15.14 16.95 3.60
C ARG A 63 16.31 17.07 4.56
N ASP A 64 16.14 16.62 5.80
CA ASP A 64 17.16 16.76 6.84
C ASP A 64 18.38 15.85 6.58
N LYS A 65 18.19 14.75 5.83
CA LYS A 65 19.24 13.82 5.40
C LYS A 65 19.81 14.09 4.00
N GLY A 66 19.18 14.96 3.22
CA GLY A 66 19.56 15.24 1.83
C GLY A 66 19.22 14.11 0.85
N TYR A 67 18.21 13.31 1.13
CA TYR A 67 17.74 12.24 0.25
C TYR A 67 16.82 12.75 -0.85
N ALA A 68 16.96 12.19 -2.05
CA ALA A 68 16.13 12.55 -3.20
C ALA A 68 14.86 11.68 -3.25
N SER A 69 14.95 10.43 -2.78
CA SER A 69 13.88 9.45 -2.87
C SER A 69 13.67 8.71 -1.55
N ASP A 70 12.47 8.16 -1.37
CA ASP A 70 12.17 7.21 -0.28
C ASP A 70 13.05 5.96 -0.38
N LEU A 71 13.55 5.66 -1.58
CA LEU A 71 14.47 4.54 -1.80
C LEU A 71 15.79 4.71 -1.04
N ASP A 72 16.21 5.95 -0.81
CA ASP A 72 17.46 6.28 -0.13
C ASP A 72 17.37 6.13 1.40
N LEU A 73 16.15 5.94 1.95
CA LEU A 73 15.95 5.76 3.38
C LEU A 73 16.59 4.45 3.87
N THR A 74 17.42 4.58 4.92
CA THR A 74 18.05 3.43 5.55
C THR A 74 17.10 2.76 6.54
N THR A 75 17.42 1.52 6.95
CA THR A 75 16.70 0.81 8.01
C THR A 75 16.56 1.65 9.29
N THR A 76 17.60 2.37 9.69
CA THR A 76 17.60 3.22 10.89
C THR A 76 16.65 4.41 10.72
N ASP A 77 16.62 5.01 9.53
CA ASP A 77 15.69 6.11 9.22
C ASP A 77 14.24 5.60 9.25
N LEU A 78 13.96 4.43 8.67
CA LEU A 78 12.63 3.80 8.70
C LEU A 78 12.16 3.50 10.12
N GLN A 79 13.04 3.01 11.00
CA GLN A 79 12.73 2.82 12.42
C GLN A 79 12.38 4.14 13.13
N ALA A 80 13.10 5.23 12.82
CA ALA A 80 12.79 6.55 13.36
C ALA A 80 11.45 7.09 12.83
N ILE A 81 11.15 6.87 11.54
CA ILE A 81 9.85 7.21 10.94
C ILE A 81 8.72 6.45 11.61
N ILE A 82 8.88 5.15 11.87
CA ILE A 82 7.88 4.35 12.60
C ILE A 82 7.60 4.93 13.99
N ALA A 83 8.64 5.35 14.71
CA ALA A 83 8.46 6.00 16.00
C ALA A 83 7.69 7.32 15.87
N ALA A 84 8.02 8.15 14.88
CA ALA A 84 7.30 9.39 14.60
C ALA A 84 5.83 9.14 14.18
N PHE A 85 5.57 8.11 13.39
CA PHE A 85 4.22 7.72 12.99
C PHE A 85 3.38 7.33 14.21
N LYS A 86 3.93 6.55 15.15
CA LYS A 86 3.23 6.23 16.40
C LYS A 86 2.90 7.48 17.23
N GLN A 87 3.77 8.49 17.23
CA GLN A 87 3.47 9.77 17.89
C GLN A 87 2.27 10.48 17.24
N LEU A 88 2.10 10.40 15.91
CA LEU A 88 0.90 10.95 15.25
C LEU A 88 -0.38 10.27 15.74
N TYR A 89 -0.35 8.96 16.00
CA TYR A 89 -1.48 8.25 16.60
C TYR A 89 -1.75 8.77 18.01
N GLU A 90 -0.72 8.89 18.85
CA GLU A 90 -0.86 9.36 20.23
C GLU A 90 -1.41 10.80 20.29
N GLN A 91 -0.95 11.69 19.41
CA GLN A 91 -1.46 13.07 19.29
C GLN A 91 -2.95 13.11 18.93
N ALA A 92 -3.45 12.11 18.21
CA ALA A 92 -4.87 11.94 17.88
C ALA A 92 -5.66 11.20 18.97
N GLY A 93 -5.04 10.89 20.12
CA GLY A 93 -5.66 10.11 21.19
C GLY A 93 -5.91 8.64 20.79
N LYS A 94 -5.13 8.12 19.84
CA LYS A 94 -5.19 6.75 19.34
C LYS A 94 -3.90 6.02 19.66
N THR A 95 -3.93 4.70 19.48
CA THR A 95 -2.73 3.86 19.52
C THR A 95 -2.84 2.84 18.40
N PHE A 96 -1.74 2.59 17.70
CA PHE A 96 -1.71 1.55 16.69
C PHE A 96 -1.84 0.17 17.36
N PRO A 97 -2.87 -0.63 17.02
CA PRO A 97 -3.09 -1.92 17.68
C PRO A 97 -1.96 -2.88 17.34
N GLN A 98 -1.28 -3.42 18.36
CA GLN A 98 -0.16 -4.35 18.15
C GLN A 98 -0.64 -5.79 17.88
N ALA A 99 -1.87 -6.14 18.30
CA ALA A 99 -2.43 -7.47 18.07
C ALA A 99 -2.95 -7.59 16.61
N PRO A 100 -2.47 -8.56 15.81
CA PRO A 100 -2.91 -8.74 14.42
C PRO A 100 -4.42 -8.91 14.25
N LYS A 101 -5.07 -9.58 15.21
CA LYS A 101 -6.52 -9.80 15.18
C LYS A 101 -7.28 -8.49 15.33
N ASP A 102 -6.81 -7.60 16.19
CA ASP A 102 -7.46 -6.30 16.43
C ASP A 102 -7.26 -5.39 15.21
N GLN A 103 -6.07 -5.39 14.60
CA GLN A 103 -5.82 -4.72 13.31
C GLN A 103 -6.81 -5.21 12.25
N MET A 104 -6.94 -6.53 12.07
CA MET A 104 -7.81 -7.13 11.06
C MET A 104 -9.29 -6.77 11.29
N LEU A 105 -9.78 -6.89 12.53
CA LEU A 105 -11.18 -6.56 12.86
C LEU A 105 -11.47 -5.07 12.66
N ALA A 106 -10.55 -4.19 13.04
CA ALA A 106 -10.69 -2.75 12.82
C ALA A 106 -10.68 -2.39 11.32
N ALA A 107 -9.83 -3.04 10.52
CA ALA A 107 -9.81 -2.86 9.06
C ALA A 107 -11.12 -3.34 8.41
N ILE A 108 -11.66 -4.49 8.82
CA ILE A 108 -12.96 -5.00 8.35
C ILE A 108 -14.08 -3.99 8.66
N ALA A 109 -14.13 -3.47 9.89
CA ALA A 109 -15.11 -2.47 10.28
C ALA A 109 -15.00 -1.19 9.43
N ALA A 110 -13.78 -0.69 9.22
CA ALA A 110 -13.53 0.49 8.38
C ALA A 110 -14.01 0.29 6.93
N VAL A 111 -13.84 -0.91 6.34
CA VAL A 111 -14.35 -1.20 4.99
C VAL A 111 -15.88 -1.20 4.96
N PHE A 112 -16.55 -1.73 5.99
CA PHE A 112 -18.01 -1.64 6.05
C PHE A 112 -18.50 -0.20 6.25
N GLU A 113 -17.80 0.60 7.05
CA GLU A 113 -18.10 2.03 7.23
C GLU A 113 -17.89 2.82 5.93
N SER A 114 -16.85 2.49 5.14
CA SER A 114 -16.55 3.17 3.88
C SER A 114 -17.66 3.00 2.83
N TRP A 115 -18.46 1.93 2.91
CA TRP A 115 -19.67 1.79 2.08
C TRP A 115 -20.63 2.98 2.24
N ASN A 116 -20.68 3.60 3.42
CA ASN A 116 -21.60 4.71 3.70
C ASN A 116 -20.91 6.09 3.64
N ASN A 117 -19.67 6.16 3.17
CA ASN A 117 -18.99 7.45 3.02
C ASN A 117 -19.65 8.30 1.92
N HIS A 118 -19.48 9.63 2.01
CA HIS A 118 -20.15 10.58 1.11
C HIS A 118 -19.84 10.31 -0.36
N ARG A 119 -18.58 9.99 -0.66
CA ARG A 119 -18.11 9.70 -2.03
C ARG A 119 -18.80 8.46 -2.60
N ALA A 120 -18.88 7.38 -1.82
CA ALA A 120 -19.51 6.12 -2.20
C ALA A 120 -21.01 6.28 -2.40
N VAL A 121 -21.69 7.06 -1.55
CA VAL A 121 -23.12 7.38 -1.72
C VAL A 121 -23.36 8.12 -3.04
N ILE A 122 -22.55 9.14 -3.37
CA ILE A 122 -22.67 9.85 -4.65
C ILE A 122 -22.41 8.90 -5.82
N TYR A 123 -21.32 8.13 -5.78
CA TYR A 123 -20.98 7.18 -6.83
C TYR A 123 -22.11 6.18 -7.09
N ARG A 124 -22.71 5.63 -6.03
CA ARG A 124 -23.83 4.69 -6.16
C ARG A 124 -25.05 5.33 -6.81
N ARG A 125 -25.38 6.58 -6.45
CA ARG A 125 -26.49 7.31 -7.08
C ARG A 125 -26.24 7.55 -8.56
N GLU A 126 -25.03 7.97 -8.94
CA GLU A 126 -24.66 8.22 -10.34
C GLU A 126 -24.66 6.94 -11.18
N ASN A 127 -24.27 5.82 -10.60
CA ASN A 127 -24.18 4.52 -11.29
C ASN A 127 -25.41 3.61 -11.06
N GLN A 128 -26.48 4.13 -10.44
CA GLN A 128 -27.73 3.42 -10.17
C GLN A 128 -27.52 2.09 -9.40
N ILE A 129 -26.60 2.09 -8.44
CA ILE A 129 -26.30 0.93 -7.58
C ILE A 129 -27.18 1.00 -6.32
N PRO A 130 -27.96 -0.06 -6.00
CA PRO A 130 -28.79 -0.10 -4.79
C PRO A 130 -27.98 0.07 -3.48
N GLU A 131 -28.56 0.76 -2.51
CA GLU A 131 -27.90 1.09 -1.24
C GLU A 131 -27.80 -0.11 -0.29
N ASP A 132 -28.67 -1.10 -0.45
CA ASP A 132 -28.85 -2.28 0.42
C ASP A 132 -27.93 -3.47 0.09
N LEU A 133 -27.14 -3.38 -0.99
CA LEU A 133 -26.20 -4.44 -1.37
C LEU A 133 -25.06 -4.64 -0.35
N GLY A 134 -24.60 -3.56 0.27
CA GLY A 134 -23.40 -3.56 1.11
C GLY A 134 -22.10 -3.79 0.34
N THR A 135 -21.02 -4.06 1.08
CA THR A 135 -19.70 -4.40 0.53
C THR A 135 -19.15 -5.66 1.20
N ALA A 136 -18.34 -6.42 0.47
CA ALA A 136 -17.60 -7.55 1.02
C ALA A 136 -16.19 -7.13 1.44
N VAL A 137 -15.58 -7.92 2.32
CA VAL A 137 -14.17 -7.76 2.70
C VAL A 137 -13.40 -8.98 2.23
N ASN A 138 -12.38 -8.77 1.39
CA ASN A 138 -11.47 -9.83 0.96
C ASN A 138 -10.22 -9.81 1.83
N ILE A 139 -9.94 -10.92 2.50
CA ILE A 139 -8.74 -11.11 3.32
C ILE A 139 -7.88 -12.13 2.60
N GLN A 140 -6.67 -11.71 2.25
CA GLN A 140 -5.75 -12.50 1.43
C GLN A 140 -4.37 -12.56 2.10
N THR A 141 -3.71 -13.70 1.99
CA THR A 141 -2.31 -13.83 2.37
C THR A 141 -1.44 -12.92 1.49
N MET A 142 -0.57 -12.14 2.11
CA MET A 142 0.32 -11.22 1.41
C MET A 142 1.33 -11.97 0.52
N VAL A 143 1.56 -11.41 -0.65
CA VAL A 143 2.72 -11.66 -1.51
C VAL A 143 3.43 -10.32 -1.74
N PHE A 144 4.75 -10.32 -1.84
CA PHE A 144 5.53 -9.09 -1.81
C PHE A 144 6.25 -8.85 -3.13
N GLY A 145 5.84 -7.82 -3.86
CA GLY A 145 6.55 -7.34 -5.05
C GLY A 145 7.79 -6.49 -4.72
N ASN A 146 8.00 -6.16 -3.45
CA ASN A 146 9.07 -5.29 -2.94
C ASN A 146 10.11 -6.06 -2.11
N ALA A 147 10.25 -7.36 -2.34
CA ALA A 147 11.19 -8.23 -1.60
C ALA A 147 12.57 -8.38 -2.29
N GLY A 148 12.91 -7.51 -3.24
CA GLY A 148 14.16 -7.56 -3.99
C GLY A 148 14.00 -7.25 -5.48
N GLU A 149 15.10 -7.38 -6.21
CA GLU A 149 15.18 -7.04 -7.65
C GLU A 149 14.52 -8.09 -8.56
N ASP A 150 14.29 -9.31 -8.07
CA ASP A 150 13.56 -10.38 -8.74
C ASP A 150 12.07 -10.41 -8.38
N SER A 151 11.59 -9.40 -7.65
CA SER A 151 10.21 -9.23 -7.23
C SER A 151 9.57 -8.03 -7.95
N GLY A 152 8.27 -8.06 -8.16
CA GLY A 152 7.56 -6.94 -8.77
C GLY A 152 6.06 -7.00 -8.64
N THR A 153 5.40 -5.94 -9.09
CA THR A 153 3.95 -5.81 -9.15
C THR A 153 3.56 -5.11 -10.46
N GLY A 154 2.36 -5.38 -10.96
CA GLY A 154 1.88 -4.73 -12.18
C GLY A 154 0.38 -4.92 -12.39
N VAL A 155 -0.14 -4.20 -13.37
CA VAL A 155 -1.52 -4.30 -13.84
C VAL A 155 -1.47 -4.47 -15.35
N ALA A 156 -2.20 -5.45 -15.86
CA ALA A 156 -2.27 -5.73 -17.28
C ALA A 156 -3.70 -6.04 -17.74
N PHE A 157 -3.93 -5.72 -19.01
CA PHE A 157 -5.10 -6.04 -19.79
C PHE A 157 -4.69 -7.03 -20.87
N THR A 158 -5.52 -8.04 -21.10
CA THR A 158 -5.29 -9.07 -22.14
C THR A 158 -5.39 -8.51 -23.56
N ARG A 159 -5.90 -7.28 -23.71
CA ARG A 159 -6.06 -6.52 -24.94
C ARG A 159 -5.84 -5.04 -24.62
N ASP A 160 -5.49 -4.26 -25.63
CA ASP A 160 -5.44 -2.80 -25.49
C ASP A 160 -6.85 -2.26 -25.15
N PRO A 161 -7.04 -1.61 -23.99
CA PRO A 161 -8.35 -1.10 -23.57
C PRO A 161 -8.80 0.14 -24.36
N ALA A 162 -7.89 0.84 -25.04
CA ALA A 162 -8.19 2.01 -25.85
C ALA A 162 -8.54 1.65 -27.30
N THR A 163 -7.84 0.67 -27.89
CA THR A 163 -8.01 0.30 -29.31
C THR A 163 -8.75 -1.02 -29.54
N GLY A 164 -8.75 -1.92 -28.56
CA GLY A 164 -9.27 -3.28 -28.68
C GLY A 164 -8.30 -4.27 -29.34
N GLU A 165 -7.08 -3.84 -29.68
CA GLU A 165 -6.05 -4.68 -30.28
C GLU A 165 -5.73 -5.89 -29.38
N ARG A 166 -5.51 -7.05 -29.99
CA ARG A 166 -5.13 -8.27 -29.29
C ARG A 166 -3.63 -8.26 -28.94
N ALA A 167 -3.26 -7.40 -28.00
CA ALA A 167 -1.91 -7.30 -27.44
C ALA A 167 -1.98 -7.17 -25.91
N LEU A 168 -0.99 -7.72 -25.20
CA LEU A 168 -0.86 -7.52 -23.76
C LEU A 168 -0.52 -6.05 -23.50
N PHE A 169 -1.40 -5.34 -22.79
CA PHE A 169 -1.24 -3.93 -22.49
C PHE A 169 -1.21 -3.75 -20.98
N GLY A 170 -0.21 -3.06 -20.43
CA GLY A 170 -0.12 -2.90 -19.00
C GLY A 170 1.19 -2.28 -18.56
N GLU A 171 1.31 -2.10 -17.25
CA GLU A 171 2.47 -1.49 -16.63
C GLU A 171 2.90 -2.27 -15.38
N TYR A 172 4.19 -2.25 -15.07
CA TYR A 172 4.76 -2.91 -13.90
C TYR A 172 5.90 -2.11 -13.27
N LEU A 173 6.23 -2.47 -12.04
CA LEU A 173 7.39 -2.00 -11.31
C LEU A 173 8.09 -3.18 -10.63
N LEU A 174 9.40 -3.27 -10.79
CA LEU A 174 10.24 -4.15 -9.97
C LEU A 174 10.48 -3.53 -8.60
N ASN A 175 10.64 -4.39 -7.61
CA ASN A 175 10.91 -4.05 -6.22
C ASN A 175 9.94 -2.98 -5.68
N ALA A 176 8.63 -3.24 -5.82
CA ALA A 176 7.56 -2.27 -5.55
C ALA A 176 6.30 -2.95 -4.98
N GLN A 177 5.42 -2.18 -4.33
CA GLN A 177 4.08 -2.63 -3.94
C GLN A 177 3.02 -2.06 -4.90
N GLY A 178 1.85 -2.68 -4.98
CA GLY A 178 0.79 -2.27 -5.91
C GLY A 178 0.40 -0.78 -5.79
N GLU A 179 0.50 -0.25 -4.58
CA GLU A 179 0.34 1.19 -4.29
C GLU A 179 1.28 2.07 -5.13
N ASP A 180 2.54 1.67 -5.31
CA ASP A 180 3.55 2.45 -6.05
C ASP A 180 3.23 2.53 -7.55
N VAL A 181 2.51 1.54 -8.09
CA VAL A 181 2.03 1.54 -9.48
C VAL A 181 0.86 2.51 -9.66
N VAL A 182 0.01 2.65 -8.64
CA VAL A 182 -1.20 3.48 -8.71
C VAL A 182 -0.92 4.93 -8.33
N SER A 183 -0.01 5.18 -7.38
CA SER A 183 0.29 6.53 -6.86
C SER A 183 1.09 7.40 -7.82
N GLY A 184 1.78 6.81 -8.79
CA GLY A 184 2.61 7.53 -9.76
C GLY A 184 3.90 8.12 -9.18
N VAL A 185 4.26 7.79 -7.93
CA VAL A 185 5.53 8.22 -7.29
C VAL A 185 6.74 7.66 -8.04
N ARG A 186 6.62 6.44 -8.59
CA ARG A 186 7.60 5.83 -9.47
C ARG A 186 6.99 5.69 -10.86
N THR A 187 7.76 6.03 -11.89
CA THR A 187 7.33 5.84 -13.28
C THR A 187 7.27 4.35 -13.61
N PRO A 188 6.08 3.78 -13.86
CA PRO A 188 5.95 2.37 -14.17
C PRO A 188 6.44 2.10 -15.61
N GLN A 189 6.84 0.85 -15.87
CA GLN A 189 7.35 0.43 -17.18
C GLN A 189 6.29 -0.33 -17.95
N PRO A 190 6.18 -0.18 -19.29
CA PRO A 190 5.27 -1.00 -20.09
C PRO A 190 5.59 -2.49 -19.94
N VAL A 191 4.56 -3.33 -19.78
CA VAL A 191 4.71 -4.79 -19.57
C VAL A 191 5.52 -5.48 -20.68
N ALA A 192 5.54 -4.94 -21.90
CA ALA A 192 6.38 -5.44 -22.98
C ALA A 192 7.89 -5.42 -22.66
N VAL A 193 8.34 -4.51 -21.78
CA VAL A 193 9.75 -4.43 -21.34
C VAL A 193 10.13 -5.64 -20.47
N LEU A 194 9.15 -6.25 -19.78
CA LEU A 194 9.38 -7.42 -18.95
C LEU A 194 9.90 -8.61 -19.77
N GLN A 195 9.53 -8.70 -21.05
CA GLN A 195 10.06 -9.73 -21.97
C GLN A 195 11.59 -9.68 -22.08
N ALA A 196 12.19 -8.49 -22.02
CA ALA A 196 13.64 -8.34 -22.08
C ALA A 196 14.31 -8.50 -20.71
N GLN A 197 13.65 -8.08 -19.63
CA GLN A 197 14.23 -8.10 -18.27
C GLN A 197 14.08 -9.46 -17.57
N MET A 198 12.92 -10.10 -17.71
CA MET A 198 12.57 -11.38 -17.09
C MET A 198 11.79 -12.26 -18.08
N PRO A 199 12.44 -12.79 -19.14
CA PRO A 199 11.75 -13.55 -20.20
C PRO A 199 10.91 -14.71 -19.67
N ALA A 200 11.43 -15.45 -18.68
CA ALA A 200 10.74 -16.58 -18.07
C ALA A 200 9.48 -16.23 -17.26
N VAL A 201 9.30 -14.95 -16.89
CA VAL A 201 8.08 -14.45 -16.24
C VAL A 201 7.07 -13.96 -17.27
N TYR A 202 7.56 -13.50 -18.43
CA TYR A 202 6.74 -12.94 -19.50
C TYR A 202 6.11 -14.02 -20.39
N ASP A 203 6.85 -15.09 -20.69
CA ASP A 203 6.43 -16.22 -21.54
C ASP A 203 5.48 -17.20 -20.81
#